data_AF-A0A7J8ANE3-F1
#
_entry.id   AF-A0A7J8ANE3-F1
#
_cell.length_a   1.000
_cell.length_b   1.000
_cell.length_c   1.000
_cell.angle_alpha   90.00
_cell.angle_beta   90.00
_cell.angle_gamma   90.00
#
_symmetry.space_group_name_H-M   'P 1'
#
loop_
_entity.id
_entity.type
_entity.pdbx_description
1 polymer ?
#
loop_
_entity_poly.entity_id
_entity_poly.type
_entity_poly.pdbx_seq_one_letter_code
_entity_poly.pdbx_strand_id
1 'polypeptide(L)'
;MLEPSELQFPNESNAEELSQLACLALSDDEVSSEQDAGGTPDKTGYPDPVYVMAANVFQGIRVETSPEKVLIKYGKEPLRPLSSGSEDGSFQHLAYELAFSALKYQGILETILIDSCIFPSTTIPDHLSSLIIVMLYDFQDRKFQARLLSDNKQCIVEVQEVENILNR
;
A
#
# COMPACT_ATOMS: atom_id res chain seq x y z
N MET A 1 -31.14 31.66 31.77
CA MET A 1 -30.17 32.73 31.48
C MET A 1 -28.84 32.35 32.09
N LEU A 2 -27.88 31.95 31.25
CA LEU A 2 -26.45 31.82 31.51
C LEU A 2 -25.74 32.20 30.20
N GLU A 3 -24.80 33.14 30.28
CA GLU A 3 -24.11 33.88 29.21
C GLU A 3 -23.17 33.01 28.33
N PRO A 4 -22.86 33.42 27.08
CA PRO A 4 -21.86 32.77 26.23
C PRO A 4 -20.44 33.30 26.49
N SER A 5 -19.47 32.40 26.67
CA SER A 5 -18.04 32.74 26.77
C SER A 5 -17.48 33.24 25.43
N GLU A 6 -16.85 34.41 25.45
CA GLU A 6 -16.17 35.03 24.30
C GLU A 6 -14.95 34.21 23.85
N LEU A 7 -14.90 33.88 22.55
CA LEU A 7 -13.70 33.34 21.89
C LEU A 7 -12.81 34.53 21.48
N GLN A 8 -11.67 34.67 22.16
CA GLN A 8 -10.64 35.65 21.85
C GLN A 8 -9.87 35.24 20.58
N PHE A 9 -9.94 36.06 19.53
CA PHE A 9 -9.11 35.89 18.32
C PHE A 9 -7.67 36.37 18.58
N PRO A 10 -6.63 35.67 18.09
CA PRO A 10 -5.26 36.14 18.23
C PRO A 10 -4.95 37.33 17.31
N ASN A 11 -4.16 38.27 17.83
CA ASN A 11 -3.88 39.59 17.26
C ASN A 11 -2.87 39.54 16.09
N GLU A 12 -2.93 40.51 15.16
CA GLU A 12 -2.12 40.59 13.92
C GLU A 12 -0.59 40.63 14.15
N SER A 13 -0.12 40.91 15.37
CA SER A 13 1.31 40.96 15.72
C SER A 13 2.04 39.60 15.61
N ASN A 14 1.33 38.48 15.63
CA ASN A 14 1.93 37.14 15.60
C ASN A 14 2.25 36.63 14.18
N ALA A 15 1.74 37.31 13.13
CA ALA A 15 1.92 36.87 11.75
C ALA A 15 3.30 37.27 11.19
N GLU A 16 3.86 38.39 11.64
CA GLU A 16 5.13 38.93 11.14
C GLU A 16 6.34 38.14 11.69
N GLU A 17 6.26 37.63 12.92
CA GLU A 17 7.31 36.81 13.52
C GLU A 17 7.46 35.44 12.84
N LEU A 18 6.35 34.85 12.38
CA LEU A 18 6.37 33.59 11.62
C LEU A 18 6.95 33.77 10.21
N SER A 19 6.74 34.95 9.59
CA SER A 19 7.32 35.26 8.28
C SER A 19 8.83 35.41 8.33
N GLN A 20 9.39 35.92 9.43
CA GLN A 20 10.85 36.11 9.57
C GLN A 20 11.59 34.78 9.81
N LEU A 21 10.95 33.83 10.48
CA LEU A 21 11.51 32.47 10.67
C LEU A 21 11.54 31.67 9.36
N ALA A 22 10.59 31.91 8.43
CA ALA A 22 10.56 31.26 7.13
C ALA A 22 11.65 31.76 6.17
N CYS A 23 12.03 33.04 6.26
CA CYS A 23 13.07 33.62 5.40
C CYS A 23 14.50 33.18 5.76
N LEU A 24 14.74 32.77 7.01
CA LEU A 24 16.06 32.32 7.47
C LEU A 24 16.41 30.88 7.08
N ALA A 25 15.48 30.10 6.53
CA ALA A 25 15.71 28.71 6.13
C ALA A 25 16.17 28.55 4.67
N LEU A 26 16.30 29.66 3.91
CA LEU A 26 16.63 29.65 2.48
C LEU A 26 17.89 30.48 2.19
N SER A 27 19.04 30.06 2.72
CA SER A 27 20.35 30.47 2.20
C SER A 27 21.42 29.50 2.70
N ASP A 28 21.81 28.54 1.87
CA ASP A 28 23.12 28.63 1.22
C ASP A 28 23.25 27.53 0.14
N ASP A 29 23.68 28.01 -1.01
CA ASP A 29 23.88 27.33 -2.29
C ASP A 29 25.27 26.68 -2.30
N GLU A 30 25.36 25.39 -2.65
CA GLU A 30 26.58 24.79 -3.22
C GLU A 30 26.17 23.82 -4.34
N VAL A 31 26.73 24.12 -5.51
CA VAL A 31 26.48 23.54 -6.82
C VAL A 31 27.00 22.09 -6.90
N SER A 32 26.20 21.15 -7.43
CA SER A 32 26.65 20.26 -8.51
C SER A 32 25.61 19.23 -9.01
N SER A 33 25.52 19.21 -10.34
CA SER A 33 25.09 18.13 -11.23
C SER A 33 23.60 17.88 -11.44
N GLU A 34 23.25 17.95 -12.71
CA GLU A 34 21.97 17.64 -13.33
C GLU A 34 21.58 16.17 -13.09
N GLN A 35 20.42 15.90 -12.50
CA GLN A 35 19.65 14.69 -12.83
C GLN A 35 18.19 14.81 -12.36
N ASP A 36 17.31 15.02 -13.34
CA ASP A 36 15.91 14.57 -13.42
C ASP A 36 15.10 14.48 -12.12
N ALA A 37 14.73 15.64 -11.54
CA ALA A 37 13.87 15.71 -10.37
C ALA A 37 12.40 15.99 -10.75
N GLY A 38 11.79 15.04 -11.47
CA GLY A 38 10.34 14.95 -11.67
C GLY A 38 9.71 13.66 -11.13
N GLY A 39 10.53 12.68 -10.72
CA GLY A 39 10.07 11.41 -10.18
C GLY A 39 9.73 11.53 -8.70
N THR A 40 8.49 11.18 -8.34
CA THR A 40 8.18 10.77 -6.97
C THR A 40 9.18 9.69 -6.54
N PRO A 41 9.66 9.66 -5.29
CA PRO A 41 10.61 8.64 -4.85
C PRO A 41 10.07 7.25 -5.18
N ASP A 42 10.89 6.43 -5.84
CA ASP A 42 10.49 5.09 -6.26
C ASP A 42 10.02 4.29 -5.04
N LYS A 43 8.76 3.85 -5.06
CA LYS A 43 8.19 3.00 -4.00
C LYS A 43 8.98 1.69 -3.97
N THR A 44 9.56 1.37 -2.82
CA THR A 44 10.38 0.15 -2.64
C THR A 44 9.58 -1.11 -2.35
N GLY A 45 8.25 -0.99 -2.23
CA GLY A 45 7.33 -2.05 -1.83
C GLY A 45 7.01 -2.00 -0.34
N TYR A 46 5.99 -2.75 0.07
CA TYR A 46 5.54 -2.82 1.46
C TYR A 46 6.22 -3.96 2.21
N PRO A 47 6.29 -3.89 3.56
CA PRO A 47 6.66 -5.03 4.40
C PRO A 47 5.66 -6.18 4.28
N ASP A 48 6.12 -7.43 4.43
CA ASP A 48 5.27 -8.63 4.38
C ASP A 48 4.01 -8.56 5.27
N PRO A 49 4.08 -8.07 6.54
CA PRO A 49 2.89 -7.90 7.38
C PRO A 49 1.80 -7.02 6.76
N VAL A 50 2.18 -5.99 6.00
CA VAL A 50 1.25 -5.06 5.35
C VAL A 50 0.52 -5.76 4.22
N TYR A 51 1.21 -6.55 3.40
CA TYR A 51 0.55 -7.33 2.35
C TYR A 51 -0.44 -8.35 2.90
N VAL A 52 -0.07 -9.08 3.96
CA VAL A 52 -0.96 -10.07 4.59
C VAL A 52 -2.20 -9.41 5.18
N MET A 53 -2.02 -8.30 5.91
CA MET A 53 -3.15 -7.55 6.47
C MET A 53 -4.04 -6.98 5.36
N ALA A 54 -3.45 -6.38 4.33
CA ALA A 54 -4.18 -5.82 3.19
C ALA A 54 -4.97 -6.91 2.44
N ALA A 55 -4.38 -8.09 2.24
CA ALA A 55 -5.04 -9.23 1.61
C ALA A 55 -6.26 -9.69 2.43
N ASN A 56 -6.13 -9.76 3.76
CA ASN A 56 -7.23 -10.11 4.65
C ASN A 56 -8.36 -9.06 4.64
N VAL A 57 -8.02 -7.77 4.59
CA VAL A 57 -9.01 -6.69 4.45
C VAL A 57 -9.70 -6.78 3.09
N PHE A 58 -8.94 -6.84 2.00
CA PHE A 58 -9.45 -6.95 0.62
C PHE A 58 -10.39 -8.16 0.47
N GLN A 59 -9.99 -9.31 1.01
CA GLN A 59 -10.78 -10.54 1.03
C GLN A 59 -12.19 -10.33 1.61
N GLY A 60 -12.31 -9.52 2.67
CA GLY A 60 -13.58 -9.27 3.35
C GLY A 60 -14.48 -8.24 2.66
N ILE A 61 -13.93 -7.38 1.80
CA ILE A 61 -14.65 -6.24 1.20
C ILE A 61 -14.78 -6.31 -0.32
N ARG A 62 -14.12 -7.28 -0.97
CA ARG A 62 -14.19 -7.43 -2.43
C ARG A 62 -15.62 -7.62 -2.92
N VAL A 63 -15.86 -7.24 -4.16
CA VAL A 63 -17.13 -7.49 -4.81
C VAL A 63 -17.11 -8.90 -5.40
N GLU A 64 -18.01 -9.76 -4.96
CA GLU A 64 -18.19 -11.08 -5.60
C GLU A 64 -18.81 -10.90 -6.98
N THR A 65 -18.14 -11.43 -8.01
CA THR A 65 -18.72 -11.57 -9.34
C THR A 65 -19.73 -12.71 -9.35
N SER A 66 -20.76 -12.61 -10.21
CA SER A 66 -21.77 -13.66 -10.37
C SER A 66 -21.11 -15.00 -10.69
N PRO A 67 -21.56 -16.13 -10.11
CA PRO A 67 -20.87 -17.43 -10.22
C PRO A 67 -20.66 -17.92 -11.65
N GLU A 68 -21.47 -17.47 -12.61
CA GLU A 68 -21.32 -17.76 -14.05
C GLU A 68 -20.11 -17.06 -14.71
N LYS A 69 -19.49 -16.09 -14.04
CA LYS A 69 -18.38 -15.26 -14.54
C LYS A 69 -17.12 -15.35 -13.66
N VAL A 70 -17.16 -16.12 -12.58
CA VAL A 70 -16.04 -16.22 -11.62
C VAL A 70 -14.95 -17.12 -12.21
N LEU A 71 -13.92 -16.49 -12.78
CA LEU A 71 -12.70 -17.18 -13.24
C LEU A 71 -11.63 -17.27 -12.15
N ILE A 72 -11.62 -16.33 -11.20
CA ILE A 72 -10.71 -16.32 -10.05
C ILE A 72 -11.46 -16.77 -8.81
N LYS A 73 -10.94 -17.82 -8.15
CA LYS A 73 -11.46 -18.29 -6.88
C LYS A 73 -10.69 -17.65 -5.74
N TYR A 74 -11.40 -16.90 -4.92
CA TYR A 74 -10.88 -16.38 -3.67
C TYR A 74 -11.29 -17.33 -2.55
N GLY A 75 -10.31 -18.00 -1.94
CA GLY A 75 -10.53 -18.92 -0.83
C GLY A 75 -11.30 -18.25 0.30
N LYS A 76 -11.94 -19.03 1.18
CA LYS A 76 -12.77 -18.48 2.26
C LYS A 76 -11.97 -18.14 3.53
N GLU A 77 -10.76 -18.67 3.62
CA GLU A 77 -9.92 -18.58 4.81
C GLU A 77 -8.98 -17.38 4.70
N PRO A 78 -8.96 -16.48 5.70
CA PRO A 78 -7.97 -15.41 5.75
C PRO A 78 -6.58 -16.00 6.02
N LEU A 79 -5.55 -15.30 5.54
CA LEU A 79 -4.16 -15.63 5.85
C LEU A 79 -3.89 -15.47 7.34
N ARG A 80 -3.02 -16.34 7.87
CA ARG A 80 -2.67 -16.36 9.30
C ARG A 80 -2.18 -14.96 9.72
N PRO A 81 -2.86 -14.30 10.67
CA PRO A 81 -2.35 -13.06 11.25
C PRO A 81 -0.99 -13.33 11.90
N LEU A 82 -0.03 -12.44 11.67
CA LEU A 82 1.19 -12.46 12.46
C LEU A 82 0.84 -12.20 13.92
N SER A 83 1.43 -12.97 14.84
CA SER A 83 1.30 -12.70 16.28
C SER A 83 1.65 -11.22 16.51
N SER A 84 0.66 -10.49 17.03
CA SER A 84 0.66 -9.08 17.38
C SER A 84 1.76 -8.77 18.41
N GLY A 85 3.01 -8.73 17.95
CA GLY A 85 4.19 -8.39 18.76
C GLY A 85 4.51 -6.90 18.76
N SER A 86 3.86 -6.12 17.91
CA SER A 86 4.00 -4.67 17.82
C SER A 86 2.95 -4.17 16.83
N GLU A 87 1.76 -3.82 17.33
CA GLU A 87 0.78 -3.05 16.55
C GLU A 87 1.32 -1.64 16.39
N ASP A 88 2.33 -1.48 15.53
CA ASP A 88 2.71 -0.16 15.07
C ASP A 88 1.54 0.33 14.20
N GLY A 89 0.81 1.32 14.68
CA GLY A 89 -0.37 1.88 13.98
C GLY A 89 -0.05 2.32 12.54
N SER A 90 1.24 2.50 12.23
CA SER A 90 1.76 2.73 10.89
C SER A 90 1.39 1.61 9.90
N PHE A 91 1.52 0.32 10.26
CA PHE A 91 1.25 -0.79 9.34
C PHE A 91 -0.24 -0.95 9.04
N GLN A 92 -1.10 -0.62 10.01
CA GLN A 92 -2.54 -0.70 9.81
C GLN A 92 -3.01 0.30 8.76
N HIS A 93 -2.55 1.56 8.84
CA HIS A 93 -2.90 2.58 7.85
C HIS A 93 -2.47 2.15 6.44
N LEU A 94 -1.22 1.70 6.28
CA LEU A 94 -0.68 1.24 5.00
C LEU A 94 -1.45 0.03 4.44
N ALA A 95 -1.87 -0.91 5.31
CA ALA A 95 -2.64 -2.06 4.89
C ALA A 95 -4.03 -1.68 4.38
N TYR A 96 -4.72 -0.76 5.05
CA TYR A 96 -6.00 -0.24 4.59
C TYR A 96 -5.85 0.51 3.27
N GLU A 97 -4.88 1.41 3.16
CA GLU A 97 -4.61 2.15 1.94
C GLU A 97 -4.38 1.20 0.76
N LEU A 98 -3.53 0.19 0.94
CA LEU A 98 -3.23 -0.81 -0.08
C LEU A 98 -4.48 -1.63 -0.46
N ALA A 99 -5.24 -2.11 0.53
CA ALA A 99 -6.44 -2.91 0.29
C ALA A 99 -7.51 -2.13 -0.48
N PHE A 100 -7.81 -0.89 -0.06
CA PHE A 100 -8.81 -0.06 -0.72
C PHE A 100 -8.35 0.41 -2.10
N SER A 101 -7.06 0.68 -2.27
CA SER A 101 -6.50 1.04 -3.57
C SER A 101 -6.60 -0.14 -4.54
N ALA A 102 -6.26 -1.36 -4.11
CA ALA A 102 -6.44 -2.56 -4.92
C ALA A 102 -7.93 -2.81 -5.24
N LEU A 103 -8.84 -2.61 -4.28
CA LEU A 103 -10.29 -2.75 -4.47
C LEU A 103 -10.82 -1.86 -5.59
N LYS A 104 -10.36 -0.61 -5.67
CA LYS A 104 -10.75 0.33 -6.74
C LYS A 104 -10.46 -0.23 -8.13
N TYR A 105 -9.43 -1.05 -8.26
CA TYR A 105 -8.98 -1.62 -9.53
C TYR A 105 -9.21 -3.14 -9.61
N GLN A 106 -10.05 -3.71 -8.75
CA GLN A 106 -10.29 -5.17 -8.68
C GLN A 106 -10.54 -5.78 -10.07
N GLY A 107 -11.48 -5.25 -10.84
CA GLY A 107 -11.87 -5.84 -12.14
C GLY A 107 -10.74 -5.87 -13.18
N ILE A 108 -9.90 -4.83 -13.24
CA ILE A 108 -8.76 -4.82 -14.17
C ILE A 108 -7.61 -5.69 -13.67
N LEU A 109 -7.36 -5.72 -12.35
CA LEU A 109 -6.36 -6.60 -11.75
C LEU A 109 -6.69 -8.08 -11.96
N GLU A 110 -7.96 -8.45 -11.80
CA GLU A 110 -8.47 -9.79 -12.09
C GLU A 110 -8.27 -10.14 -13.58
N THR A 111 -8.59 -9.21 -14.48
CA THR A 111 -8.42 -9.41 -15.93
C THR A 111 -6.95 -9.63 -16.29
N ILE A 112 -6.05 -8.80 -15.77
CA ILE A 112 -4.60 -8.95 -15.95
C ILE A 112 -4.16 -10.34 -15.46
N LEU A 113 -4.61 -10.77 -14.28
CA LEU A 113 -4.22 -12.06 -13.72
C LEU A 113 -4.69 -13.25 -14.56
N ILE A 114 -5.88 -13.17 -15.15
CA ILE A 114 -6.42 -14.17 -16.07
C ILE A 114 -5.61 -14.21 -17.38
N ASP A 115 -5.35 -13.05 -17.97
CA ASP A 115 -4.66 -12.93 -19.26
C ASP A 115 -3.16 -13.24 -19.17
N SER A 116 -2.55 -13.06 -17.99
CA SER A 116 -1.13 -13.32 -17.74
C SER A 116 -0.78 -14.81 -17.70
N CYS A 117 -1.73 -15.72 -17.93
CA CYS A 117 -1.57 -17.17 -17.81
C CYS A 117 -1.07 -17.66 -16.44
N ILE A 118 -1.01 -16.79 -15.42
CA ILE A 118 -0.62 -17.17 -14.05
C ILE A 118 -1.61 -18.21 -13.52
N PHE A 119 -2.92 -17.98 -13.64
CA PHE A 119 -3.95 -18.89 -13.14
C PHE A 119 -4.08 -20.23 -13.92
N PRO A 120 -4.02 -20.27 -15.26
CA PRO A 120 -4.04 -21.52 -16.02
C PRO A 120 -2.79 -22.41 -15.84
N SER A 121 -1.64 -21.85 -15.50
CA SER A 121 -0.35 -22.57 -15.48
C SER A 121 0.17 -22.92 -14.09
N THR A 122 -0.30 -22.23 -13.05
CA THR A 122 0.18 -22.42 -11.69
C THR A 122 -0.94 -22.94 -10.80
N THR A 123 -0.65 -23.97 -10.00
CA THR A 123 -1.54 -24.51 -8.96
C THR A 123 -1.61 -23.56 -7.77
N ILE A 124 -1.94 -22.29 -8.01
CA ILE A 124 -2.04 -21.30 -6.93
C ILE A 124 -3.23 -21.68 -6.05
N PRO A 125 -3.02 -21.84 -4.74
CA PRO A 125 -4.13 -22.06 -3.83
C PRO A 125 -5.09 -20.86 -3.82
N ASP A 126 -6.39 -21.12 -3.91
CA ASP A 126 -7.44 -20.08 -3.91
C ASP A 126 -7.29 -19.07 -2.75
N HIS A 127 -6.73 -19.49 -1.60
CA HIS A 127 -6.53 -18.61 -0.44
C HIS A 127 -5.45 -17.53 -0.66
N LEU A 128 -4.56 -17.67 -1.64
CA LEU A 128 -3.55 -16.66 -2.01
C LEU A 128 -4.08 -15.62 -3.00
N SER A 129 -5.26 -15.83 -3.61
CA SER A 129 -5.79 -14.93 -4.64
C SER A 129 -5.89 -13.48 -4.18
N SER A 130 -6.36 -13.24 -2.95
CA SER A 130 -6.43 -11.88 -2.38
C SER A 130 -5.05 -11.27 -2.20
N LEU A 131 -4.05 -12.07 -1.82
CA LEU A 131 -2.66 -11.64 -1.67
C LEU A 131 -2.04 -11.27 -3.03
N ILE A 132 -2.27 -12.10 -4.04
CA ILE A 132 -1.82 -11.84 -5.41
C ILE A 132 -2.38 -10.52 -5.92
N ILE A 133 -3.67 -10.24 -5.71
CA ILE A 133 -4.28 -9.00 -6.20
C ILE A 133 -3.67 -7.76 -5.54
N VAL A 134 -3.51 -7.76 -4.21
CA VAL A 134 -2.90 -6.61 -3.52
C VAL A 134 -1.43 -6.44 -3.87
N MET A 135 -0.69 -7.54 -4.04
CA MET A 135 0.71 -7.50 -4.45
C MET A 135 0.87 -7.09 -5.91
N LEU A 136 -0.02 -7.53 -6.81
CA LEU A 136 -0.05 -7.10 -8.20
C LEU A 136 -0.34 -5.59 -8.32
N TYR A 137 -1.25 -5.07 -7.49
CA TYR A 137 -1.53 -3.65 -7.42
C TYR A 137 -0.29 -2.82 -7.04
N ASP A 138 0.47 -3.27 -6.04
CA ASP A 138 1.73 -2.63 -5.68
C ASP A 138 2.81 -2.84 -6.75
N PHE A 139 2.88 -4.03 -7.35
CA PHE A 139 3.87 -4.36 -8.37
C PHE A 139 3.75 -3.45 -9.61
N GLN A 140 2.53 -3.15 -10.06
CA GLN A 140 2.33 -2.17 -11.15
C GLN A 140 2.72 -0.73 -10.74
N ASP A 141 2.50 -0.35 -9.48
CA ASP A 141 2.82 0.99 -8.98
C ASP A 141 4.35 1.20 -9.02
N ARG A 142 5.08 0.11 -8.73
CA ARG A 142 6.54 0.01 -8.81
C ARG A 142 7.07 -0.39 -10.20
N LYS A 143 6.26 -0.19 -11.25
CA LYS A 143 6.64 -0.46 -12.65
C LYS A 143 7.15 -1.88 -12.89
N PHE A 144 6.57 -2.87 -12.20
CA PHE A 144 6.92 -4.28 -12.28
C PHE A 144 8.37 -4.61 -11.88
N GLN A 145 8.98 -3.79 -11.02
CA GLN A 145 10.27 -4.11 -10.42
C GLN A 145 10.09 -4.99 -9.18
N ALA A 146 11.07 -5.83 -8.82
CA ALA A 146 11.04 -6.58 -7.56
C ALA A 146 11.14 -5.64 -6.34
N ARG A 147 10.67 -6.06 -5.16
CA ARG A 147 10.81 -5.24 -3.94
C ARG A 147 12.27 -5.18 -3.49
N LEU A 148 12.66 -4.06 -2.89
CA LEU A 148 13.95 -3.96 -2.21
C LEU A 148 13.78 -4.37 -0.75
N LEU A 149 14.08 -5.63 -0.46
CA LEU A 149 14.05 -6.17 0.90
C LEU A 149 15.38 -5.95 1.60
N SER A 150 15.34 -5.47 2.84
CA SER A 150 16.48 -5.48 3.74
C SER A 150 16.59 -6.86 4.39
N ASP A 151 17.77 -7.49 4.34
CA ASP A 151 18.05 -8.87 4.81
C ASP A 151 17.58 -9.22 6.23
N ASN A 152 17.27 -8.22 7.05
CA ASN A 152 16.96 -8.38 8.47
C ASN A 152 15.45 -8.42 8.81
N LYS A 153 14.57 -8.54 7.80
CA LYS A 153 13.11 -8.53 8.01
C LYS A 153 12.51 -9.94 8.06
N GLN A 154 11.53 -10.13 8.94
CA GLN A 154 10.73 -11.34 9.01
C GLN A 154 10.08 -11.60 7.63
N CYS A 155 10.46 -12.71 7.02
CA CYS A 155 9.89 -13.16 5.77
C CYS A 155 8.64 -14.01 6.04
N ILE A 156 7.57 -13.75 5.30
CA ILE A 156 6.34 -14.56 5.30
C ILE A 156 6.35 -15.42 4.03
N VAL A 157 6.19 -16.73 4.19
CA VAL A 157 6.34 -17.71 3.10
C VAL A 157 5.35 -17.43 1.97
N GLU A 158 4.10 -17.12 2.31
CA GLU A 158 3.03 -16.81 1.36
C GLU A 158 3.34 -15.57 0.52
N VAL A 159 3.95 -14.54 1.13
CA VAL A 159 4.35 -13.31 0.43
C VAL A 159 5.49 -13.61 -0.54
N GLN A 160 6.49 -14.39 -0.12
CA GLN A 160 7.59 -14.79 -0.98
C GLN A 160 7.13 -15.67 -2.15
N GLU A 161 6.19 -16.57 -1.91
CA GLU A 161 5.61 -17.42 -2.96
C GLU A 161 4.93 -16.57 -4.04
N VAL A 162 4.08 -15.63 -3.63
CA VAL A 162 3.41 -14.70 -4.55
C VAL A 162 4.41 -13.81 -5.28
N GLU A 163 5.44 -13.31 -4.59
CA GLU A 163 6.48 -12.50 -5.23
C GLU A 163 7.25 -13.29 -6.30
N ASN A 164 7.57 -14.55 -6.04
CA ASN A 164 8.20 -15.44 -7.01
C ASN A 164 7.29 -15.77 -8.20
N ILE A 165 5.97 -15.72 -8.03
CA ILE A 165 5.01 -15.90 -9.12
C ILE A 165 4.95 -14.64 -9.99
N LEU A 166 4.90 -13.45 -9.37
CA LEU A 166 4.76 -12.17 -10.08
C LEU A 166 6.04 -11.76 -10.83
N ASN A 167 7.22 -12.18 -10.35
CA ASN A 167 8.51 -11.87 -10.99
C ASN A 167 8.92 -12.86 -12.09
N ARG A 168 8.02 -13.74 -12.55
CA ARG A 168 8.31 -14.72 -13.62
C ARG A 168 8.16 -14.17 -15.02
#